data_AF-A0A3D4JK60-F1
#
_entry.id   AF-A0A3D4JK60-F1
#
_cell.length_a   1.000
_cell.length_b   1.000
_cell.length_c   1.000
_cell.angle_alpha   90.00
_cell.angle_beta   90.00
_cell.angle_gamma   90.00
#
_symmetry.space_group_name_H-M   'P 1'
#
loop_
_entity.id
_entity.type
_entity.pdbx_description
1 polymer ?
#
loop_
_entity_poly.entity_id
_entity_poly.type
_entity_poly.pdbx_seq_one_letter_code
_entity_poly.pdbx_strand_id
1 'polypeptide(L)'
;TAYFGTFGYELDLGKLSQSEINEVKSQISFFKQYRELIQKGTFYRLISPFESNFTAWSVVSDDRKTILAGVYRVLSEANGPYRRIKLHGLDENSRYRVEGGKSVYYAYGDELMNYGMMTSDYSAGEVKDDSPRCHDFESRIFILRAE
;
A
#
# COMPACT_ATOMS: atom_id res chain seq x y z
N THR A 1 3.64 -7.11 4.92
CA THR A 1 3.42 -8.16 3.89
C THR A 1 2.38 -9.19 4.31
N ALA A 2 2.39 -9.67 5.57
CA ALA A 2 1.50 -10.72 6.08
C ALA A 2 -0.02 -10.50 5.93
N TYR A 3 -0.48 -9.26 5.69
CA TYR A 3 -1.89 -9.00 5.42
C TYR A 3 -2.41 -9.73 4.19
N PHE A 4 -1.63 -9.84 3.11
CA PHE A 4 -2.09 -10.42 1.84
C PHE A 4 -2.01 -11.96 1.88
N GLY A 5 -2.82 -12.56 2.76
CA GLY A 5 -2.82 -13.99 3.06
C GLY A 5 -3.67 -14.28 4.30
N THR A 6 -3.22 -15.22 5.14
CA THR A 6 -3.95 -15.68 6.33
C THR A 6 -3.73 -14.84 7.59
N PHE A 7 -2.81 -13.85 7.57
CA PHE A 7 -2.39 -12.97 8.67
C PHE A 7 -2.36 -13.60 10.07
N GLY A 8 -1.15 -13.78 10.61
CA GLY A 8 -0.93 -14.26 11.97
C GLY A 8 0.36 -13.72 12.56
N TYR A 9 0.56 -13.99 13.85
CA TYR A 9 1.78 -13.68 14.57
C TYR A 9 2.45 -14.96 15.03
N GLU A 10 3.76 -15.05 14.83
CA GLU A 10 4.59 -16.16 15.27
C GLU A 10 5.79 -15.61 16.04
N LEU A 11 5.50 -15.04 17.22
CA LEU A 11 6.48 -14.44 18.13
C LEU A 11 5.98 -14.49 19.58
N ASP A 12 6.89 -14.31 20.53
CA ASP A 12 6.57 -14.28 21.96
C ASP A 12 5.96 -12.93 22.37
N LEU A 13 4.63 -12.90 22.49
CA LEU A 13 3.88 -11.69 22.85
C LEU A 13 4.22 -11.17 24.26
N GLY A 14 4.75 -12.01 25.15
CA GLY A 14 5.14 -11.62 26.51
C GLY A 14 6.38 -10.71 26.58
N LYS A 15 7.12 -10.60 25.47
CA LYS A 15 8.33 -9.76 25.36
C LYS A 15 8.09 -8.42 24.70
N LEU A 16 6.87 -8.17 24.21
CA LEU A 16 6.54 -6.92 23.55
C LEU A 16 6.39 -5.78 24.55
N SER A 17 6.93 -4.62 24.18
CA SER A 17 6.65 -3.35 24.84
C SER A 17 5.19 -2.94 24.67
N GLN A 18 4.73 -2.02 25.52
CA GLN A 18 3.35 -1.52 25.44
C GLN A 18 3.04 -0.84 24.09
N SER A 19 4.04 -0.19 23.48
CA SER A 19 3.92 0.41 22.14
C SER A 19 3.73 -0.65 21.06
N GLU A 20 4.52 -1.72 21.09
CA GLU A 20 4.41 -2.82 20.12
C GLU A 20 3.08 -3.57 20.28
N ILE A 21 2.60 -3.75 21.51
CA ILE A 21 1.27 -4.34 21.77
C ILE A 21 0.16 -3.47 21.15
N ASN A 22 0.27 -2.14 21.25
CA ASN A 22 -0.71 -1.23 20.66
C ASN A 22 -0.65 -1.27 19.13
N GLU A 23 0.55 -1.45 18.56
CA GLU A 23 0.72 -1.64 17.12
C GLU A 23 0.05 -2.95 16.67
N VAL A 24 0.31 -4.08 17.36
CA VAL A 24 -0.34 -5.37 17.10
C VAL A 24 -1.86 -5.25 17.12
N LYS A 25 -2.43 -4.58 18.12
CA LYS A 25 -3.89 -4.34 18.19
C LYS A 25 -4.40 -3.56 16.97
N SER A 26 -3.66 -2.55 16.54
CA SER A 26 -4.01 -1.71 15.39
C SER A 26 -3.94 -2.50 14.09
N GLN A 27 -2.89 -3.31 13.91
CA GLN A 27 -2.72 -4.22 12.78
C GLN A 27 -3.84 -5.27 12.71
N ILE A 28 -4.25 -5.85 13.84
CA ILE A 28 -5.38 -6.80 13.91
C ILE A 28 -6.70 -6.11 13.53
N SER A 29 -6.95 -4.91 14.06
CA SER A 29 -8.15 -4.14 13.75
C SER A 29 -8.25 -3.85 12.25
N PHE A 30 -7.15 -3.37 11.68
CA PHE A 30 -7.00 -3.13 10.25
C PHE A 30 -7.28 -4.40 9.43
N PHE A 31 -6.62 -5.52 9.77
CA PHE A 31 -6.81 -6.78 9.06
C PHE A 31 -8.27 -7.24 9.14
N LYS A 32 -8.92 -7.16 10.31
CA LYS A 32 -10.33 -7.52 10.46
C LYS A 32 -11.24 -6.64 9.61
N GLN A 33 -10.95 -5.34 9.51
CA GLN A 33 -11.72 -4.40 8.70
C GLN A 33 -11.68 -4.75 7.21
N TYR A 34 -10.53 -5.17 6.68
CA TYR A 34 -10.35 -5.47 5.25
C TYR A 34 -10.26 -6.98 4.93
N ARG A 35 -10.56 -7.85 5.91
CA ARG A 35 -10.37 -9.30 5.77
C ARG A 35 -11.09 -9.87 4.56
N GLU A 36 -12.35 -9.50 4.37
CA GLU A 36 -13.14 -10.02 3.25
C GLU A 36 -12.55 -9.61 1.91
N LEU A 37 -12.15 -8.33 1.77
CA LEU A 37 -11.47 -7.83 0.58
C LEU A 37 -10.19 -8.62 0.32
N ILE A 38 -9.33 -8.76 1.32
CA ILE A 38 -8.04 -9.46 1.20
C ILE A 38 -8.22 -10.92 0.78
N GLN A 39 -9.20 -11.62 1.36
CA GLN A 39 -9.37 -13.07 1.16
C GLN A 39 -10.16 -13.42 -0.10
N LYS A 40 -11.11 -12.57 -0.51
CA LYS A 40 -12.06 -12.88 -1.59
C LYS A 40 -11.93 -11.97 -2.81
N GLY A 41 -11.32 -10.80 -2.66
CA GLY A 41 -11.18 -9.84 -3.74
C GLY A 41 -10.24 -10.33 -4.84
N THR A 42 -10.32 -9.66 -5.99
CA THR A 42 -9.48 -9.99 -7.14
C THR A 42 -8.07 -9.48 -6.93
N PHE A 43 -7.09 -10.40 -6.90
CA PHE A 43 -5.67 -10.09 -6.65
C PHE A 43 -4.91 -9.80 -7.95
N TYR A 44 -4.25 -8.64 -8.02
CA TYR A 44 -3.42 -8.21 -9.13
C TYR A 44 -1.96 -8.06 -8.69
N ARG A 45 -1.04 -8.72 -9.39
CA ARG A 45 0.40 -8.42 -9.30
C ARG A 45 0.69 -7.20 -10.17
N LEU A 46 1.31 -6.16 -9.61
CA LEU A 46 1.57 -4.89 -10.30
C LEU A 46 3.06 -4.72 -10.63
N ILE A 47 3.95 -5.03 -9.68
CA ILE A 47 5.40 -5.02 -9.88
C ILE A 47 5.98 -6.34 -9.34
N SER A 48 6.74 -7.02 -10.18
CA SER A 48 7.38 -8.30 -9.86
C SER A 48 8.65 -8.10 -9.02
N PRO A 49 8.81 -8.81 -7.89
CA PRO A 49 10.06 -8.80 -7.10
C PRO A 49 11.24 -9.41 -7.86
N PHE A 50 10.99 -10.17 -8.93
CA PHE A 50 12.04 -10.84 -9.72
C PHE A 50 12.69 -9.91 -10.75
N GLU A 51 12.12 -8.72 -10.95
CA GLU A 51 12.52 -7.79 -12.00
C GLU A 51 12.84 -6.39 -11.46
N SER A 52 12.60 -6.13 -10.16
CA SER A 52 12.69 -4.79 -9.59
C SER A 52 13.03 -4.80 -8.09
N ASN A 53 13.66 -3.70 -7.63
CA ASN A 53 13.85 -3.36 -6.21
C ASN A 53 12.51 -3.05 -5.50
N PHE A 54 11.46 -2.82 -6.28
CA PHE A 54 10.11 -2.58 -5.80
C PHE A 54 9.24 -3.80 -6.03
N THR A 55 8.23 -3.95 -5.20
CA THR A 55 7.20 -4.97 -5.37
C THR A 55 5.86 -4.35 -5.04
N ALA A 56 4.86 -4.63 -5.86
CA ALA A 56 3.54 -4.10 -5.62
C ALA A 56 2.46 -5.07 -6.08
N TRP A 57 1.36 -5.08 -5.33
CA TRP A 57 0.15 -5.80 -5.67
C TRP A 57 -1.05 -5.07 -5.12
N SER A 58 -2.22 -5.34 -5.67
CA SER A 58 -3.49 -4.83 -5.17
C SER A 58 -4.55 -5.91 -5.09
N VAL A 59 -5.53 -5.68 -4.23
CA VAL A 59 -6.75 -6.49 -4.16
C VAL A 59 -7.94 -5.57 -4.33
N VAL A 60 -8.83 -5.93 -5.26
CA VAL A 60 -9.99 -5.14 -5.66
C VAL A 60 -11.26 -5.86 -5.24
N SER A 61 -12.21 -5.14 -4.62
CA SER A 61 -13.52 -5.70 -4.29
C SER A 61 -14.32 -6.04 -5.54
N ASP A 62 -15.26 -6.97 -5.43
CA ASP A 62 -16.09 -7.41 -6.57
C ASP A 62 -16.90 -6.25 -7.18
N ASP A 63 -17.36 -5.32 -6.33
CA ASP A 63 -18.07 -4.10 -6.74
C ASP A 63 -17.13 -2.97 -7.20
N ARG A 64 -15.82 -3.21 -7.17
CA ARG A 64 -14.74 -2.26 -7.52
C ARG A 64 -14.74 -0.97 -6.70
N LYS A 65 -15.45 -0.92 -5.57
CA LYS A 65 -15.53 0.27 -4.72
C LYS A 65 -14.41 0.39 -3.71
N THR A 66 -13.77 -0.72 -3.31
CA THR A 66 -12.67 -0.69 -2.36
C THR A 66 -11.47 -1.42 -2.93
N ILE A 67 -10.31 -0.75 -2.91
CA ILE A 67 -9.05 -1.32 -3.36
C ILE A 67 -8.02 -1.17 -2.24
N LEU A 68 -7.26 -2.23 -2.03
CA LEU A 68 -6.13 -2.24 -1.11
C LEU A 68 -4.86 -2.53 -1.92
N ALA A 69 -3.93 -1.59 -1.99
CA ALA A 69 -2.65 -1.77 -2.67
C ALA A 69 -1.48 -1.77 -1.67
N GLY A 70 -0.59 -2.75 -1.79
CA GLY A 70 0.66 -2.82 -1.05
C GLY A 70 1.84 -2.48 -1.96
N VAL A 71 2.71 -1.59 -1.50
CA VAL A 71 3.95 -1.20 -2.18
C VAL A 71 5.12 -1.43 -1.24
N TYR A 72 6.12 -2.16 -1.71
CA TYR A 72 7.28 -2.58 -0.94
C TYR A 72 8.55 -2.18 -1.67
N ARG A 73 9.54 -1.71 -0.91
CA ARG A 73 10.89 -1.42 -1.40
C ARG A 73 11.88 -2.24 -0.59
N VAL A 74 12.81 -2.92 -1.26
CA VAL A 74 13.84 -3.72 -0.58
C VAL A 74 14.97 -2.82 -0.09
N LEU A 75 15.63 -2.11 -1.00
CA LEU A 75 16.74 -1.20 -0.67
C LEU A 75 16.32 0.25 -0.85
N SER A 76 16.65 1.09 0.12
CA SER A 76 16.52 2.53 0.02
C SER A 76 17.35 3.09 -1.12
N GLU A 77 16.90 4.21 -1.66
CA GLU A 77 17.58 4.90 -2.77
C GLU A 77 17.79 6.36 -2.38
N ALA A 78 18.93 6.92 -2.79
CA ALA A 78 19.17 8.35 -2.68
C ALA A 78 18.84 9.02 -4.01
N ASN A 79 18.03 10.09 -3.96
CA ASN A 79 17.63 10.85 -5.15
C ASN A 79 17.02 9.96 -6.26
N GLY A 80 16.11 9.07 -5.87
CA GLY A 80 15.41 8.20 -6.80
C GLY A 80 14.47 8.99 -7.74
N PRO A 81 14.00 8.37 -8.84
CA PRO A 81 13.00 8.99 -9.69
C PRO A 81 11.64 9.08 -8.98
N TYR A 82 10.79 9.99 -9.46
CA TYR A 82 9.36 9.93 -9.17
C TYR A 82 8.76 8.64 -9.71
N ARG A 83 7.89 8.01 -8.92
CA ARG A 83 7.29 6.71 -9.23
C ARG A 83 5.78 6.74 -9.17
N ARG A 84 5.19 6.00 -10.11
CA ARG A 84 3.77 5.70 -10.19
C ARG A 84 3.59 4.21 -10.44
N ILE A 85 2.49 3.66 -9.96
CA ILE A 85 2.05 2.30 -10.30
C ILE A 85 0.71 2.37 -11.02
N LYS A 86 0.59 1.65 -12.13
CA LYS A 86 -0.68 1.50 -12.82
C LYS A 86 -1.51 0.46 -12.09
N LEU A 87 -2.71 0.82 -11.68
CA LEU A 87 -3.63 -0.12 -11.06
C LEU A 87 -4.37 -0.93 -12.14
N HIS A 88 -5.02 -2.01 -11.72
CA HIS A 88 -5.84 -2.86 -12.59
C HIS A 88 -7.15 -3.21 -11.90
N GLY A 89 -8.20 -3.44 -12.69
CA GLY A 89 -9.49 -3.92 -12.21
C GLY A 89 -10.41 -2.85 -11.61
N LEU A 90 -10.12 -1.56 -11.79
CA LEU A 90 -10.96 -0.46 -11.32
C LEU A 90 -12.15 -0.24 -12.28
N ASP A 91 -13.15 0.50 -11.83
CA ASP A 91 -14.16 1.08 -12.72
C ASP A 91 -13.64 2.41 -13.27
N GLU A 92 -13.51 2.51 -14.59
CA GLU A 92 -12.96 3.66 -15.32
C GLU A 92 -13.69 4.96 -14.99
N ASN A 93 -15.01 4.90 -14.80
CA ASN A 93 -15.85 6.09 -14.60
C ASN A 93 -16.03 6.46 -13.12
N SER A 94 -15.57 5.61 -12.21
CA SER A 94 -15.68 5.86 -10.77
C SER A 94 -14.56 6.78 -10.29
N ARG A 95 -14.89 7.71 -9.41
CA ARG A 95 -13.91 8.58 -8.74
C ARG A 95 -13.48 7.92 -7.44
N TYR A 96 -12.17 7.81 -7.25
CA TYR A 96 -11.59 7.17 -6.06
C TYR A 96 -10.89 8.19 -5.18
N ARG A 97 -11.15 8.09 -3.87
CA ARG A 97 -10.36 8.73 -2.82
C ARG A 97 -9.17 7.83 -2.48
N VAL A 98 -7.95 8.33 -2.69
CA VAL A 98 -6.69 7.59 -2.47
C VAL A 98 -6.04 8.03 -1.16
N GLU A 99 -5.81 7.07 -0.25
CA GLU A 99 -5.14 7.25 1.04
C GLU A 99 -3.87 6.41 1.15
N GLY A 100 -2.93 6.78 2.03
CA GLY A 100 -1.64 6.08 2.23
C GLY A 100 -0.42 6.77 1.59
N GLY A 101 -0.69 7.81 0.80
CA GLY A 101 0.27 8.75 0.21
C GLY A 101 0.90 9.72 1.22
N LYS A 102 1.71 10.67 0.72
CA LYS A 102 2.06 11.88 1.48
C LYS A 102 0.82 12.75 1.77
N SER A 103 -0.19 12.65 0.90
CA SER A 103 -1.47 13.33 1.00
C SER A 103 -2.60 12.44 0.49
N VAL A 104 -3.82 12.76 0.92
CA VAL A 104 -5.05 12.22 0.34
C VAL A 104 -5.38 13.00 -0.92
N TYR A 105 -5.75 12.30 -1.98
CA TYR A 105 -6.17 12.93 -3.24
C TYR A 105 -7.26 12.10 -3.92
N TYR A 106 -7.79 12.65 -5.02
CA TYR A 106 -8.84 12.04 -5.81
C TYR A 106 -8.38 11.83 -7.24
N ALA A 107 -8.73 10.69 -7.82
CA ALA A 107 -8.46 10.37 -9.22
C ALA A 107 -9.54 9.42 -9.75
N TYR A 108 -9.81 9.47 -11.05
CA TYR A 108 -10.70 8.52 -11.69
C TYR A 108 -10.03 7.18 -11.93
N GLY A 109 -10.83 6.12 -12.08
CA GLY A 109 -10.31 4.77 -12.30
C GLY A 109 -9.47 4.68 -13.58
N ASP A 110 -9.87 5.36 -14.65
CA ASP A 110 -9.09 5.43 -15.89
C ASP A 110 -7.74 6.14 -15.70
N GLU A 111 -7.67 7.22 -14.93
CA GLU A 111 -6.42 7.92 -14.58
C GLU A 111 -5.49 6.99 -13.79
N LEU A 112 -6.03 6.27 -12.80
CA LEU A 112 -5.27 5.36 -11.95
C LEU A 112 -4.75 4.13 -12.72
N MET A 113 -5.48 3.66 -13.73
CA MET A 113 -5.06 2.54 -14.58
C MET A 113 -4.10 2.97 -15.71
N ASN A 114 -4.29 4.16 -16.29
CA ASN A 114 -3.52 4.60 -17.45
C ASN A 114 -2.30 5.46 -17.09
N TYR A 115 -2.48 6.44 -16.20
CA TYR A 115 -1.43 7.36 -15.78
C TYR A 115 -0.71 6.88 -14.51
N GLY A 116 -1.44 6.26 -13.59
CA GLY A 116 -0.90 5.57 -12.43
C GLY A 116 -0.96 6.38 -11.13
N MET A 117 -1.14 5.64 -10.03
CA MET A 117 -1.15 6.12 -8.66
C MET A 117 0.26 6.53 -8.22
N MET A 118 0.43 7.73 -7.67
CA MET A 118 1.72 8.22 -7.18
C MET A 118 2.16 7.44 -5.94
N THR A 119 3.37 6.86 -5.98
CA THR A 119 3.96 6.08 -4.87
C THR A 119 5.26 6.67 -4.34
N SER A 120 5.72 7.79 -4.91
CA SER A 120 6.92 8.49 -4.47
C SER A 120 6.89 8.84 -2.98
N ASP A 121 8.05 8.77 -2.35
CA ASP A 121 8.30 9.10 -0.95
C ASP A 121 9.38 10.21 -0.88
N TYR A 122 10.09 10.31 0.24
CA TYR A 122 11.16 11.29 0.41
C TYR A 122 12.46 10.89 -0.32
N SER A 123 12.58 9.66 -0.84
CA SER A 123 13.76 9.22 -1.59
C SER A 123 13.89 9.95 -2.92
N ALA A 124 12.79 10.48 -3.46
CA ALA A 124 12.74 11.14 -4.75
C ALA A 124 13.19 12.62 -4.72
N GLY A 125 14.10 12.98 -3.82
CA GLY A 125 14.69 14.33 -3.75
C GLY A 125 13.83 15.41 -3.07
N GLU A 126 12.64 15.07 -2.57
CA GLU A 126 11.77 15.98 -1.83
C GLU A 126 12.05 16.00 -0.31
N VAL A 127 13.32 16.15 0.07
CA VAL A 127 13.71 16.18 1.48
C VAL A 127 13.54 17.61 2.01
N LYS A 128 12.53 17.82 2.85
CA LYS A 128 12.46 18.95 3.80
C LYS A 128 13.24 18.60 5.08
N ASP A 129 13.69 19.59 5.84
CA ASP A 129 14.53 19.39 7.05
C ASP A 129 13.95 18.37 8.06
N ASP A 130 12.61 18.28 8.18
CA ASP A 130 11.92 17.33 9.07
C ASP A 130 11.46 16.03 8.38
N SER A 131 11.96 15.72 7.18
CA SER A 131 11.51 14.53 6.45
C SER A 131 12.02 13.25 7.13
N PRO A 132 11.17 12.24 7.32
CA PRO A 132 11.61 10.95 7.83
C PRO A 132 12.68 10.36 6.90
N ARG A 133 13.66 9.67 7.50
CA ARG A 133 14.72 9.01 6.75
C ARG A 133 14.11 7.91 5.88
N CYS A 134 14.62 7.76 4.67
CA CYS A 134 14.33 6.59 3.87
C CYS A 134 15.05 5.38 4.45
N HIS A 135 14.32 4.29 4.60
CA HIS A 135 14.83 3.04 5.17
C HIS A 135 14.70 1.91 4.15
N ASP A 136 15.56 0.90 4.33
CA ASP A 136 15.40 -0.38 3.65
C ASP A 136 14.13 -1.08 4.14
N PHE A 137 13.60 -2.00 3.33
CA PHE A 137 12.43 -2.81 3.64
C PHE A 137 11.15 -2.00 3.96
N GLU A 138 11.00 -0.83 3.36
CA GLU A 138 9.84 0.01 3.57
C GLU A 138 8.58 -0.61 2.93
N SER A 139 7.48 -0.58 3.67
CA SER A 139 6.17 -1.02 3.18
C SER A 139 5.13 0.07 3.37
N ARG A 140 4.31 0.28 2.34
CA ARG A 140 3.23 1.25 2.34
C ARG A 140 1.96 0.58 1.86
N ILE A 141 0.86 0.92 2.52
CA ILE A 141 -0.47 0.45 2.17
C ILE A 141 -1.27 1.65 1.69
N PHE A 142 -1.88 1.50 0.52
CA PHE A 142 -2.82 2.47 -0.03
C PHE A 142 -4.23 1.89 0.01
N ILE A 143 -5.18 2.72 0.42
CA ILE A 143 -6.60 2.39 0.43
C ILE A 143 -7.29 3.32 -0.56
N LEU A 144 -8.02 2.75 -1.49
CA LEU A 144 -8.85 3.51 -2.42
C LEU A 144 -10.32 3.18 -2.18
N ARG A 145 -11.16 4.21 -2.15
CA ARG A 145 -12.61 4.09 -1.99
C ARG A 145 -13.32 4.88 -3.07
N ALA A 146 -14.22 4.24 -3.81
CA ALA A 146 -15.10 4.93 -4.75
C ALA A 146 -16.09 5.82 -3.98
N GLU A 147 -16.31 7.03 -4.50
CA GLU A 147 -17.36 7.95 -4.06
C GLU A 147 -18.57 7.90 -4.98
#